data_AF-A0A3P6GZQ2-F1
#
_entry.id   AF-A0A3P6GZQ2-F1
#
_cell.length_a   1.000
_cell.length_b   1.000
_cell.length_c   1.000
_cell.angle_alpha   90.00
_cell.angle_beta   90.00
_cell.angle_gamma   90.00
#
_symmetry.space_group_name_H-M   'P 1'
#
loop_
_entity.id
_entity.type
_entity.pdbx_description
1 polymer ?
#
loop_
_entity_poly.entity_id
_entity_poly.type
_entity_poly.pdbx_seq_one_letter_code
_entity_poly.pdbx_strand_id
1 'polypeptide(L)' 'MVSKLKDKLNKYGRPLLGCTIKPKLGLSAKNYGRAVYECLRGGLDFTKDDENVNSQPFYALERPFLILCRSYL' A
#
# COMPACT_ATOMS: atom_id res chain seq x y z
N MET A 1 3.67 7.85 -18.57
CA MET A 1 3.15 7.59 -17.20
C MET A 1 4.25 7.17 -16.24
N VAL A 2 5.13 6.24 -16.63
CA VAL A 2 6.27 5.79 -15.80
C VAL A 2 7.35 6.88 -15.60
N SER A 3 7.61 7.74 -16.59
CA SER A 3 8.57 8.85 -16.47
C SER A 3 8.22 9.82 -15.33
N LYS A 4 6.99 10.33 -15.32
CA LYS A 4 6.48 11.23 -14.26
C LYS A 4 6.54 10.61 -12.85
N LEU A 5 6.43 9.29 -12.73
CA LEU A 5 6.50 8.59 -11.44
C LEU A 5 7.95 8.48 -10.93
N LYS A 6 8.91 8.29 -11.85
CA LYS A 6 10.33 8.31 -11.53
C LYS A 6 10.80 9.69 -11.07
N ASP A 7 10.29 10.75 -11.69
CA ASP A 7 10.59 12.12 -11.31
C ASP A 7 10.08 12.47 -9.90
N LYS A 8 8.86 12.04 -9.55
CA LYS A 8 8.32 12.25 -8.20
C LYS A 8 9.08 11.49 -7.12
N LEU A 9 9.64 10.33 -7.44
CA LEU A 9 10.38 9.50 -6.49
C LEU A 9 11.90 9.70 -6.52
N ASN A 10 12.42 10.55 -7.40
CA ASN A 10 13.86 10.72 -7.65
C ASN A 10 14.61 9.38 -7.89
N LYS A 11 13.94 8.41 -8.52
CA LYS A 11 14.51 7.07 -8.79
C LYS A 11 14.79 6.91 -10.27
N TYR A 12 16.06 7.08 -10.61
CA TYR A 12 16.59 6.97 -11.97
C TYR A 12 17.52 5.75 -12.06
N GLY A 13 17.51 5.04 -13.20
CA GLY A 13 18.43 3.93 -13.46
C GLY A 13 18.01 2.54 -12.94
N ARG A 14 16.92 2.41 -12.17
CA ARG A 14 16.35 1.10 -11.77
C ARG A 14 14.86 1.00 -12.08
N PRO A 15 14.31 -0.20 -12.33
CA PRO A 15 12.87 -0.39 -12.46
C PRO A 15 12.17 -0.08 -11.13
N LEU A 16 10.97 0.49 -11.19
CA LEU A 16 10.16 0.75 -10.02
C LEU A 16 9.58 -0.57 -9.53
N LEU A 17 9.79 -0.87 -8.25
CA LEU A 17 9.31 -2.10 -7.62
C LEU A 17 8.02 -1.81 -6.88
N GLY A 18 6.97 -2.58 -7.19
CA GLY A 18 5.73 -2.53 -6.45
C GLY A 18 5.20 -3.91 -6.15
N CYS A 19 4.44 -4.02 -5.06
CA CYS A 19 3.78 -5.27 -4.69
C CYS A 19 2.29 -5.06 -4.51
N THR A 20 1.53 -6.10 -4.83
CA THR A 20 0.13 -6.21 -4.43
C THR A 20 0.07 -6.95 -3.10
N ILE A 21 -0.57 -6.36 -2.10
CA ILE A 21 -0.71 -7.01 -0.78
C ILE A 21 -1.61 -8.24 -0.92
N LYS A 22 -1.14 -9.37 -0.39
CA LYS A 22 -1.89 -10.63 -0.28
C LYS A 22 -1.92 -11.06 1.19
N PRO A 23 -3.01 -11.67 1.70
CA PRO A 23 -4.17 -12.21 0.98
C PRO A 23 -5.13 -11.14 0.43
N LYS A 24 -5.81 -11.45 -0.68
CA LYS A 24 -6.68 -10.50 -1.40
C LYS A 24 -7.85 -9.96 -0.55
N LEU A 25 -8.30 -10.72 0.45
CA LEU A 25 -9.51 -10.48 1.22
C LEU A 25 -9.32 -10.97 2.67
N GLY A 26 -9.92 -10.28 3.64
CA GLY A 26 -9.96 -10.75 5.03
C GLY A 26 -8.81 -10.25 5.92
N LEU A 27 -8.02 -9.28 5.46
CA LEU A 27 -7.07 -8.55 6.30
C LEU A 27 -7.81 -7.46 7.09
N SER A 28 -7.55 -7.38 8.40
CA SER A 28 -7.90 -6.20 9.18
C SER A 28 -7.03 -5.01 8.77
N ALA A 29 -7.47 -3.76 9.00
CA ALA A 29 -6.69 -2.55 8.65
C ALA A 29 -5.34 -2.56 9.35
N LYS A 30 -5.28 -3.08 10.58
CA LYS A 30 -4.04 -3.12 11.35
C LYS A 30 -3.02 -4.06 10.69
N ASN A 31 -3.47 -5.22 10.22
CA ASN A 31 -2.60 -6.18 9.54
C ASN A 31 -2.25 -5.72 8.12
N TYR A 32 -3.20 -5.11 7.42
CA TYR A 32 -2.95 -4.48 6.13
C TYR A 32 -1.91 -3.34 6.24
N GLY A 33 -2.07 -2.45 7.22
CA GLY A 33 -1.14 -1.37 7.50
C GLY A 33 0.26 -1.87 7.86
N ARG A 34 0.35 -2.96 8.63
CA ARG A 34 1.62 -3.62 8.93
C ARG A 34 2.27 -4.20 7.66
N ALA A 35 1.50 -4.88 6.82
CA ALA A 35 2.01 -5.44 5.56
C ALA A 35 2.52 -4.34 4.63
N VAL A 36 1.78 -3.23 4.49
CA VAL A 36 2.22 -2.06 3.72
C VAL A 36 3.49 -1.46 4.31
N TYR A 37 3.58 -1.30 5.63
CA TYR A 37 4.77 -0.78 6.30
C TYR A 37 6.00 -1.67 6.07
N GLU A 38 5.86 -2.99 6.24
CA GLU A 38 6.95 -3.95 6.01
C GLU A 38 7.39 -3.96 4.55
N CYS A 39 6.44 -3.89 3.60
CA CYS A 39 6.75 -3.77 2.17
C CYS A 39 7.54 -2.50 1.85
N LEU A 40 7.07 -1.33 2.29
CA LEU A 40 7.75 -0.06 2.03
C LEU A 40 9.11 0.01 2.72
N ARG A 41 9.22 -0.47 3.97
CA ARG A 41 10.49 -0.58 4.69
C ARG A 41 11.45 -1.57 4.03
N GLY A 42 10.92 -2.63 3.40
CA GLY A 42 11.68 -3.63 2.64
C GLY A 42 12.24 -3.11 1.31
N GLY A 43 12.02 -1.85 0.96
CA GLY A 43 12.60 -1.22 -0.24
C GLY A 43 11.69 -1.23 -1.47
N LEU A 44 10.41 -1.58 -1.32
CA LEU A 44 9.40 -1.39 -2.36
C LEU A 44 9.11 0.11 -2.54
N ASP A 45 8.91 0.51 -3.79
CA ASP A 45 8.64 1.91 -4.14
C ASP A 45 7.15 2.23 -4.00
N PHE A 46 6.27 1.25 -4.22
CA PHE A 46 4.82 1.39 -4.08
C PHE A 46 4.14 0.09 -3.69
N THR A 47 2.98 0.20 -3.05
CA THR A 47 2.04 -0.91 -2.89
C THR A 47 0.78 -0.62 -3.71
N LYS A 48 0.18 -1.65 -4.30
CA LYS A 48 -1.11 -1.54 -4.95
C LYS A 48 -2.14 -2.42 -4.25
N ASP A 49 -3.35 -1.90 -4.12
CA ASP A 49 -4.49 -2.71 -3.73
C ASP A 49 -4.85 -3.71 -4.83
N ASP A 50 -5.43 -4.84 -4.43
CA ASP A 50 -6.04 -5.78 -5.36
C ASP A 50 -7.41 -5.22 -5.79
N GLU A 51 -7.78 -5.43 -7.04
CA GLU A 51 -9.03 -4.89 -7.63
C GLU A 51 -10.28 -5.25 -6.80
N ASN A 52 -10.22 -6.34 -6.04
CA ASN A 52 -11.37 -6.87 -5.29
C ASN A 52 -11.48 -6.34 -3.86
N VAL A 53 -10.61 -5.42 -3.44
CA VAL A 53 -10.55 -4.92 -2.06
C VAL A 53 -11.66 -3.89 -1.76
N ASN A 54 -12.16 -3.19 -2.78
CA ASN A 54 -13.12 -2.09 -2.63
C ASN A 54 -14.55 -2.52 -2.23
N SER A 55 -14.84 -3.83 -2.23
CA SER A 55 -16.15 -4.38 -1.86
C SER A 55 -16.23 -4.89 -0.41
N GLN A 56 -15.14 -4.79 0.36
CA GLN A 56 -15.15 -5.26 1.75
C GLN A 56 -15.71 -4.18 2.70
N PRO A 57 -16.63 -4.53 3.62
CA PRO A 57 -17.26 -3.57 4.55
C PRO A 57 -16.25 -2.89 5.49
N PHE A 58 -15.10 -3.52 5.68
CA PHE A 58 -14.01 -3.00 6.51
C PHE A 58 -13.12 -1.98 5.77
N TYR A 59 -13.13 -1.98 4.43
CA TYR A 59 -12.28 -1.17 3.55
C TYR A 59 -12.93 0.12 3.06
N ALA A 60 -14.12 0.46 3.59
CA ALA A 60 -14.78 1.72 3.31
C ALA A 60 -13.77 2.87 3.45
N LEU A 61 -13.62 3.64 2.37
CA LEU A 61 -12.56 4.59 2.00
C LEU A 61 -11.93 5.41 3.17
N GLU A 62 -12.69 5.68 4.22
CA GLU A 62 -12.27 6.48 5.37
C GLU A 62 -11.62 5.69 6.53
N ARG A 63 -11.75 4.36 6.59
CA ARG A 63 -11.30 3.56 7.75
C ARG A 63 -9.83 3.10 7.68
N PRO A 64 -9.28 2.62 6.54
CA PRO A 64 -7.92 2.08 6.49
C PRO A 64 -6.82 3.12 6.76
N PHE A 65 -6.94 4.31 6.16
CA PHE A 65 -5.97 5.40 6.34
C PHE A 65 -5.96 5.93 7.77
N LEU A 66 -7.15 6.12 8.38
CA LEU A 66 -7.27 6.64 9.73
C LEU A 66 -6.74 5.67 10.79
N ILE A 67 -6.93 4.36 10.60
CA ILE A 67 -6.42 3.34 11.53
C ILE A 67 -4.88 3.29 11.51
N LEU A 68 -4.25 3.47 10.34
CA LEU A 68 -2.78 3.54 10.27
C LEU A 68 -2.26 4.76 11.04
N CYS A 69 -2.84 5.95 10.83
CA CYS A 69 -2.45 7.16 11.56
C CYS A 69 -2.69 7.06 13.07
N ARG A 70 -3.76 6.38 13.51
CA ARG A 70 -4.13 6.29 14.94
C ARG A 70 -3.49 5.12 15.70
N SER A 71 -2.91 4.14 15.00
CA SER A 71 -2.25 2.98 15.63
C SER A 71 -0.75 3.16 15.79
N TYR A 72 -0.18 4.20 15.17
CA TYR A 72 1.25 4.51 15.17
C TYR A 72 1.57 5.90 15.76
N LEU A 73 0.58 6.54 16.42
CA LEU A 73 0.67 7.72 17.31
C LEU A 73 0.17 7.31 18.69
#